data_AF-A0A7J4LPP3-F1
#
_entry.id   AF-A0A7J4LPP3-F1
#
_cell.length_a   1.000
_cell.length_b   1.000
_cell.length_c   1.000
_cell.angle_alpha   90.00
_cell.angle_beta   90.00
_cell.angle_gamma   90.00
#
_symmetry.space_group_name_H-M   'P 1'
#
loop_
_entity.id
_entity.type
_entity.pdbx_description
1 polymer ?
#
loop_
_entity_poly.entity_id
_entity_poly.type
_entity_poly.pdbx_seq_one_letter_code
_entity_poly.pdbx_strand_id
1 'polypeptide(L)'
;MSAGVEPSRSVPVALETFKISEPIPEVKPTVPSLVSVRFLSVVQKFVGPSLEIYGPYQEGDTAALPAVVASILIEKQKAERREIQDQDHPEPHHEENEQDERVTA
;
A
#
# COMPACT_ATOMS: atom_id res chain seq x y z
N MET A 1 -6.15 -5.98 75.08
CA MET A 1 -7.09 -5.69 73.99
C MET A 1 -6.70 -4.32 73.46
N SER A 2 -5.75 -4.26 72.53
CA SER A 2 -5.98 -4.22 71.06
C SER A 2 -6.61 -2.88 70.67
N ALA A 3 -5.80 -1.88 70.30
CA ALA A 3 -5.34 -1.60 68.93
C ALA A 3 -6.37 -0.77 68.14
N GLY A 4 -5.94 0.39 67.63
CA GLY A 4 -6.75 1.23 66.75
C GLY A 4 -6.24 2.66 66.53
N VAL A 5 -4.93 2.84 66.40
CA VAL A 5 -4.37 3.97 65.63
C VAL A 5 -4.70 3.70 64.17
N GLU A 6 -5.21 4.70 63.44
CA GLU A 6 -4.69 5.09 62.12
C GLU A 6 -5.36 6.41 61.67
N PRO A 7 -4.66 7.56 61.78
CA PRO A 7 -5.08 8.80 61.15
C PRO A 7 -4.74 8.81 59.65
N SER A 8 -5.71 9.29 58.86
CA SER A 8 -5.54 9.97 57.57
C SER A 8 -4.50 9.39 56.60
N ARG A 9 -4.91 8.41 55.79
CA ARG A 9 -4.25 8.17 54.50
C ARG A 9 -4.77 9.16 53.47
N SER A 10 -4.04 10.28 53.33
CA SER A 10 -4.07 11.10 52.13
C SER A 10 -3.76 10.20 50.93
N VAL A 11 -4.73 10.04 50.04
CA VAL A 11 -4.53 9.46 48.72
C VAL A 11 -3.83 10.52 47.86
N PRO A 12 -2.58 10.33 47.42
CA PRO A 12 -2.05 11.13 46.33
C PRO A 12 -2.76 10.66 45.07
N VAL A 13 -3.61 11.51 44.49
CA VAL A 13 -4.13 11.28 43.14
C VAL A 13 -2.94 11.39 42.19
N ALA A 14 -2.42 10.24 41.77
CA ALA A 14 -1.40 10.19 40.75
C ALA A 14 -2.06 10.64 39.44
N LEU A 15 -1.78 11.88 39.02
CA LEU A 15 -1.96 12.27 37.63
C LEU A 15 -0.96 11.43 36.82
N GLU A 16 -1.45 10.30 36.31
CA GLU A 16 -0.72 9.50 35.35
C GLU A 16 -0.67 10.29 34.05
N THR A 17 0.38 11.10 33.92
CA THR A 17 0.81 11.71 32.68
C THR A 17 0.93 10.60 31.64
N PHE A 18 -0.07 10.50 30.77
CA PHE A 18 0.02 9.74 29.54
C PHE A 18 1.18 10.34 28.75
N LYS A 19 2.32 9.65 28.80
CA LYS A 19 3.46 9.90 27.93
C LYS A 19 3.00 9.60 26.51
N ILE A 20 2.55 10.63 25.81
CA ILE A 20 2.48 10.61 24.35
C ILE A 20 3.95 10.69 23.89
N SER A 21 4.63 9.55 23.99
CA SER A 21 6.00 9.33 23.53
C SER A 21 5.95 8.40 22.35
N GLU A 22 5.30 8.85 21.28
CA GLU A 22 5.63 8.38 19.95
C GLU A 22 5.30 9.54 19.00
N PRO A 23 6.28 10.05 18.23
CA PRO A 23 5.93 10.91 17.12
C PRO A 23 4.98 10.10 16.24
N ILE A 24 3.78 10.62 16.02
CA ILE A 24 2.89 10.14 14.95
C ILE A 24 3.81 10.05 13.72
N PRO A 25 4.06 8.86 13.15
CA PRO A 25 4.99 8.73 12.06
C PRO A 25 4.54 9.71 10.99
N GLU A 26 5.39 10.68 10.70
CA GLU A 26 5.18 11.71 9.70
C GLU A 26 4.76 11.00 8.43
N VAL A 27 3.47 11.04 8.13
CA VAL A 27 2.88 10.39 6.95
C VAL A 27 3.41 11.18 5.78
N LYS A 28 4.57 10.77 5.27
CA LYS A 28 5.16 11.31 4.05
C LYS A 28 4.07 11.26 2.99
N PRO A 29 3.59 12.41 2.49
CA PRO A 29 2.66 12.38 1.39
C PRO A 29 3.43 11.96 0.13
N THR A 30 2.70 11.41 -0.84
CA THR A 30 3.00 11.59 -2.27
C THR A 30 3.78 10.50 -3.02
N VAL A 31 3.66 9.22 -2.65
CA VAL A 31 3.62 8.15 -3.67
C VAL A 31 2.86 6.95 -3.10
N PRO A 32 1.77 6.48 -3.75
CA PRO A 32 1.24 5.16 -3.41
C PRO A 32 2.32 4.15 -3.78
N SER A 33 3.02 3.60 -2.79
CA SER A 33 3.96 2.52 -3.02
C SER A 33 3.19 1.38 -3.68
N LEU A 34 3.47 1.15 -4.97
CA LEU A 34 2.89 0.05 -5.71
C LEU A 34 3.59 -1.24 -5.28
N VAL A 35 2.81 -2.27 -5.07
CA VAL A 35 3.26 -3.62 -4.72
C VAL A 35 2.81 -4.52 -5.84
N SER A 36 3.74 -5.26 -6.44
CA SER A 36 3.38 -6.30 -7.39
C SER A 36 2.79 -7.47 -6.63
N VAL A 37 1.66 -7.97 -7.11
CA VAL A 37 1.00 -9.16 -6.55
C VAL A 37 0.66 -10.13 -7.66
N ARG A 38 0.74 -11.42 -7.36
CA ARG A 38 0.25 -12.50 -8.21
C ARG A 38 -1.09 -12.99 -7.68
N PHE A 39 -2.13 -12.99 -8.49
CA PHE A 39 -3.45 -13.45 -8.10
C PHE A 39 -3.50 -14.97 -7.99
N LEU A 40 -4.05 -15.48 -6.88
CA LEU A 40 -4.26 -16.92 -6.63
C LEU A 40 -5.65 -17.38 -7.08
N SER A 41 -6.53 -16.45 -7.41
CA SER A 41 -7.90 -16.73 -7.84
C SER A 41 -8.42 -15.55 -8.66
N VAL A 42 -9.51 -15.77 -9.39
CA VAL A 42 -10.18 -14.71 -10.15
C VAL A 42 -10.65 -13.57 -9.22
N VAL A 43 -10.28 -12.35 -9.58
CA VAL A 43 -10.68 -11.12 -8.89
C VAL A 43 -11.44 -10.23 -9.85
N GLN A 44 -12.69 -9.92 -9.52
CA GLN A 44 -13.50 -8.99 -10.31
C GLN A 44 -12.92 -7.59 -10.26
N LYS A 45 -13.33 -6.74 -11.22
CA LYS A 45 -12.94 -5.34 -11.22
C LYS A 45 -13.32 -4.63 -9.92
N PHE A 46 -12.46 -3.75 -9.45
CA PHE A 46 -12.69 -2.94 -8.26
C PHE A 46 -12.11 -1.53 -8.43
N VAL A 47 -12.50 -0.62 -7.54
CA VAL A 47 -12.01 0.77 -7.53
C VAL A 47 -10.98 0.91 -6.42
N GLY A 48 -9.81 1.45 -6.73
CA GLY A 48 -8.74 1.73 -5.79
C GLY A 48 -8.90 3.07 -5.05
N PRO A 49 -7.98 3.38 -4.14
CA PRO A 49 -8.04 4.61 -3.32
C PRO A 49 -7.95 5.90 -4.15
N SER A 50 -7.30 5.87 -5.31
CA SER A 50 -7.16 7.01 -6.22
C SER A 50 -8.30 7.12 -7.25
N LEU A 51 -9.43 6.41 -7.03
CA LEU A 51 -10.54 6.28 -7.99
C LEU A 51 -10.17 5.58 -9.31
N GLU A 52 -9.01 4.90 -9.35
CA GLU A 52 -8.57 4.07 -10.47
C GLU A 52 -9.31 2.72 -10.47
N ILE A 53 -9.64 2.22 -11.66
CA ILE A 53 -10.31 0.92 -11.83
C ILE A 53 -9.26 -0.13 -12.13
N TYR A 54 -9.26 -1.22 -11.34
CA TYR A 54 -8.33 -2.34 -11.48
C TYR A 54 -9.09 -3.61 -11.82
N GLY A 55 -8.51 -4.46 -12.68
CA GLY A 55 -9.07 -5.75 -13.07
C GLY A 55 -10.17 -5.68 -14.14
N PRO A 56 -10.87 -6.80 -14.42
CA PRO A 56 -10.79 -8.09 -13.70
C PRO A 56 -9.47 -8.83 -13.93
N TYR A 57 -9.01 -9.56 -12.92
CA TYR A 57 -7.79 -10.37 -12.96
C TYR A 57 -8.12 -11.85 -12.91
N GLN A 58 -7.36 -12.64 -13.67
CA GLN A 58 -7.45 -14.10 -13.67
C GLN A 58 -6.49 -14.72 -12.66
N GLU A 59 -6.69 -16.00 -12.37
CA GLU A 59 -5.75 -16.76 -11.55
C GLU A 59 -4.38 -16.84 -12.25
N GLY A 60 -3.33 -16.54 -11.51
CA GLY A 60 -1.95 -16.51 -12.01
C GLY A 60 -1.49 -15.16 -12.55
N ASP A 61 -2.41 -14.22 -12.84
CA ASP A 61 -2.05 -12.89 -13.32
C ASP A 61 -1.19 -12.14 -12.31
N THR A 62 -0.34 -11.24 -12.79
CA THR A 62 0.48 -10.37 -11.95
C THR A 62 0.17 -8.91 -12.27
N ALA A 63 -0.04 -8.09 -11.24
CA ALA A 63 -0.33 -6.66 -11.40
C ALA A 63 0.30 -5.83 -10.28
N ALA A 64 0.64 -4.58 -10.60
CA ALA A 64 1.07 -3.59 -9.62
C ALA A 64 -0.17 -2.90 -9.03
N LEU A 65 -0.38 -3.06 -7.72
CA LEU A 65 -1.50 -2.47 -7.00
C LEU A 65 -1.00 -1.58 -5.86
N PRO A 66 -1.77 -0.57 -5.43
CA PRO A 66 -1.43 0.20 -4.23
C PRO A 66 -1.24 -0.73 -3.02
N ALA A 67 -0.24 -0.48 -2.19
CA ALA A 67 0.08 -1.33 -1.03
C ALA A 67 -1.15 -1.63 -0.15
N VAL A 68 -2.04 -0.65 0.03
CA VAL A 68 -3.30 -0.81 0.77
C VAL A 68 -4.17 -1.92 0.17
N VAL A 69 -4.33 -1.94 -1.16
CA VAL A 69 -5.13 -2.95 -1.87
C VAL A 69 -4.41 -4.30 -1.85
N ALA A 70 -3.11 -4.30 -2.11
CA ALA A 70 -2.29 -5.51 -2.11
C ALA A 70 -2.38 -6.26 -0.76
N SER A 71 -2.23 -5.55 0.37
CA SER A 71 -2.37 -6.13 1.70
C SER A 71 -3.72 -6.81 1.90
N ILE A 72 -4.82 -6.14 1.53
CA ILE A 72 -6.17 -6.71 1.67
C ILE A 72 -6.32 -8.00 0.85
N LEU A 73 -5.76 -8.05 -0.36
CA LEU A 73 -5.83 -9.22 -1.22
C LEU A 73 -4.98 -10.39 -0.70
N ILE A 74 -3.81 -10.08 -0.12
CA ILE A 74 -2.90 -11.06 0.48
C ILE A 74 -3.50 -11.63 1.77
N GLU A 75 -4.05 -10.78 2.65
CA GLU A 75 -4.73 -11.22 3.88
C GLU A 75 -5.93 -12.12 3.58
N LYS A 76 -6.64 -11.85 2.48
CA LYS A 76 -7.75 -12.69 2.00
C LYS A 76 -7.30 -13.93 1.22
N GLN A 77 -5.99 -14.18 1.14
CA GLN A 77 -5.39 -15.28 0.37
C GLN A 77 -5.84 -15.31 -1.10
N LYS A 78 -6.19 -14.14 -1.67
CA LYS A 78 -6.56 -14.01 -3.08
C LYS A 78 -5.37 -13.64 -3.97
N ALA A 79 -4.27 -13.20 -3.38
CA ALA A 79 -3.04 -12.87 -4.07
C ALA A 79 -1.81 -13.10 -3.17
N GLU A 80 -0.63 -13.16 -3.78
CA GLU A 80 0.67 -13.26 -3.10
C GLU A 80 1.58 -12.11 -3.52
N ARG A 81 2.44 -11.62 -2.62
CA ARG A 81 3.39 -10.56 -2.93
C ARG A 81 4.46 -11.03 -3.94
N ARG A 82 4.82 -10.15 -4.88
CA ARG A 82 5.94 -10.30 -5.81
C ARG A 82 6.82 -9.07 -5.75
N GLU A 83 8.12 -9.25 -5.91
CA GLU A 83 9.06 -8.14 -6.08
C GLU A 83 8.88 -7.57 -7.49
N ILE A 84 8.70 -6.26 -7.61
CA ILE A 84 8.75 -5.58 -8.90
C ILE A 84 10.22 -5.61 -9.32
N GLN A 85 10.52 -6.28 -10.43
CA GLN A 85 11.82 -6.17 -11.06
C GLN A 85 11.64 -5.09 -12.14
N ASP A 86 12.10 -3.87 -11.85
CA ASP A 86 12.07 -2.72 -12.76
C ASP A 86 12.81 -3.07 -14.07
N GLN A 87 12.12 -3.72 -15.00
CA GLN A 87 12.62 -4.14 -16.31
C GLN A 87 11.48 -3.89 -17.31
N ASP A 88 11.33 -2.62 -17.70
CA ASP A 88 10.87 -2.15 -19.02
C ASP A 88 10.69 -0.63 -18.93
N HIS A 89 11.82 0.08 -18.97
CA HIS A 89 11.82 1.43 -19.50
C HIS A 89 11.43 1.25 -20.97
N PRO A 90 10.28 1.73 -21.46
CA PRO A 90 9.94 1.58 -22.87
C PRO A 90 11.06 2.26 -23.66
N GLU A 91 11.78 1.47 -24.48
CA GLU A 91 12.63 2.04 -25.51
C GLU A 91 11.74 3.00 -26.32
N PRO A 92 12.16 4.26 -26.52
CA PRO A 92 11.42 5.14 -27.41
C PRO A 92 11.37 4.45 -28.77
N HIS A 93 10.17 4.03 -29.16
CA HIS A 93 9.91 3.46 -30.47
C HIS A 93 10.48 4.42 -31.51
N HIS A 94 11.49 3.93 -32.22
CA HIS A 94 12.09 4.57 -33.38
C HIS A 94 10.98 5.12 -34.26
N GLU A 95 10.94 6.45 -34.35
CA GLU A 95 10.05 7.16 -35.25
C GLU A 95 10.34 6.73 -36.70
N GLU A 96 9.23 6.61 -37.40
CA GLU A 96 8.97 6.03 -38.70
C GLU A 96 10.00 6.40 -39.78
N ASN A 97 10.50 5.38 -40.47
CA ASN A 97 11.28 5.54 -41.70
C ASN A 97 10.33 6.04 -42.79
N GLU A 98 10.35 7.35 -43.09
CA GLU A 98 9.72 7.95 -44.27
C GLU A 98 10.38 7.42 -45.55
N GLN A 99 9.94 6.23 -45.97
CA GLN A 99 9.94 5.85 -47.38
C GLN A 99 8.62 6.32 -47.98
N ASP A 100 8.57 7.53 -48.54
CA ASP A 100 7.88 7.83 -49.81
C ASP A 100 7.94 9.34 -50.09
N GLU A 101 8.92 9.79 -50.87
CA GLU A 101 8.64 10.86 -51.83
C GLU A 101 9.25 10.54 -53.20
N ARG A 102 8.40 9.93 -54.02
CA ARG A 102 8.09 10.37 -55.39
C ARG A 102 9.22 10.36 -56.41
N VAL A 103 9.10 9.38 -57.30
CA VAL A 103 9.27 9.54 -58.76
C VAL A 103 8.92 10.97 -59.24
N THR A 104 9.95 11.74 -59.61
CA THR A 104 9.95 12.92 -60.50
C THR A 104 11.44 13.25 -60.69
N ALA A 105 12.08 13.31 -61.85
CA ALA A 105 11.71 13.24 -63.26
C ALA A 105 12.93 12.74 -64.06
#